data_AF-A0A4S4BQX9-F1
#
_entry.id   AF-A0A4S4BQX9-F1
#
_cell.length_a   1.000
_cell.length_b   1.000
_cell.length_c   1.000
_cell.angle_alpha   90.00
_cell.angle_beta   90.00
_cell.angle_gamma   90.00
#
_symmetry.space_group_name_H-M   'P 1'
#
loop_
_entity.id
_entity.type
_entity.pdbx_description
1 polymer ?
#
loop_
_entity_poly.entity_id
_entity_poly.type
_entity_poly.pdbx_seq_one_letter_code
_entity_poly.pdbx_strand_id
1 'polypeptide(L)'
;MMLTSPSLLPALPETYGMSRSHFLALLDRYGQVVVKPSGGWGGDGVLFISRQRGGSYEIVDGRKKQQVLGAEEAYLQVAGKTKAKPHVVQRKIDLAAVGGRPFDVRVVVQRKQSSDWAVTGILAKIAGPGYRITNVERSRGRVVPLSAAILQSNIQGKSAGRIQAEVTRMGLQSAELFRQHYGVRKVGLDIGIDVSGKPWIIEANFKPADSLFRKLKDKSMYRKIVSLD
;
A
#
# COMPACT_ATOMS: atom_id res chain seq x y z
N MET A 1 -6.16 -3.23 15.91
CA MET A 1 -5.07 -2.38 16.44
C MET A 1 -5.02 -1.02 15.76
N MET A 2 -4.61 -0.87 14.50
CA MET A 2 -4.61 0.47 13.88
C MET A 2 -6.01 1.12 13.88
N LEU A 3 -7.06 0.31 13.81
CA LEU A 3 -8.46 0.73 13.95
C LEU A 3 -8.80 1.36 15.33
N THR A 4 -8.00 1.11 16.37
CA THR A 4 -8.21 1.68 17.71
C THR A 4 -7.43 2.97 17.93
N SER A 5 -6.70 3.46 16.92
CA SER A 5 -5.98 4.74 16.98
C SER A 5 -6.76 5.82 16.22
N PRO A 6 -7.37 6.80 16.92
CA PRO A 6 -8.16 7.86 16.27
C PRO A 6 -7.35 8.68 15.25
N SER A 7 -6.05 8.86 15.49
CA SER A 7 -5.17 9.60 14.59
C SER A 7 -4.84 8.86 13.30
N LEU A 8 -4.84 7.52 13.31
CA LEU A 8 -4.50 6.70 12.14
C LEU A 8 -5.74 6.23 11.37
N LEU A 9 -6.89 6.12 12.04
CA LEU A 9 -8.13 5.62 11.45
C LEU A 9 -8.53 6.30 10.13
N PRO A 10 -8.43 7.64 9.97
CA PRO A 10 -8.78 8.30 8.71
C PRO A 10 -7.85 7.98 7.53
N ALA A 11 -6.68 7.40 7.81
CA ALA A 11 -5.67 6.98 6.84
C ALA A 11 -5.71 5.47 6.54
N LEU A 12 -6.65 4.72 7.12
CA LEU A 12 -6.85 3.32 6.82
C LEU A 12 -7.92 3.17 5.73
N PRO A 13 -7.66 2.44 4.64
CA PRO A 13 -8.71 2.05 3.72
C PRO A 13 -9.68 1.09 4.43
N GLU A 14 -10.98 1.27 4.21
CA GLU A 14 -11.99 0.36 4.73
C GLU A 14 -11.69 -1.07 4.28
N THR A 15 -11.63 -2.00 5.24
CA THR A 15 -11.13 -3.37 5.03
C THR A 15 -11.92 -4.34 5.88
N TYR A 16 -12.32 -5.46 5.29
CA TYR A 16 -12.99 -6.56 5.98
C TYR A 16 -12.38 -7.91 5.59
N GLY A 17 -12.57 -8.91 6.45
CA GLY A 17 -12.38 -10.30 6.03
C GLY A 17 -13.28 -10.60 4.83
N MET A 18 -12.73 -11.28 3.83
CA MET A 18 -13.45 -11.55 2.59
C MET A 18 -14.64 -12.47 2.85
N SER A 19 -15.82 -11.95 2.53
CA SER A 19 -17.08 -12.68 2.45
C SER A 19 -17.87 -12.13 1.27
N ARG A 20 -18.90 -12.87 0.83
CA ARG A 20 -19.82 -12.38 -0.20
C ARG A 20 -20.42 -11.02 0.17
N SER A 21 -20.95 -10.89 1.38
CA SER A 21 -21.59 -9.66 1.85
C SER A 21 -20.63 -8.47 1.86
N HIS A 22 -19.43 -8.62 2.42
CA HIS A 22 -18.44 -7.54 2.47
C HIS A 22 -17.93 -7.16 1.07
N PHE A 23 -17.72 -8.14 0.19
CA PHE A 23 -17.27 -7.90 -1.17
C PHE A 23 -18.28 -7.06 -1.96
N LEU A 24 -19.55 -7.46 -1.93
CA LEU A 24 -20.63 -6.75 -2.62
C LEU A 24 -20.84 -5.36 -2.02
N ALA A 25 -20.85 -5.24 -0.69
CA ALA A 25 -21.05 -3.96 0.00
C ALA A 25 -19.95 -2.94 -0.33
N LEU A 26 -18.68 -3.35 -0.32
CA LEU A 26 -17.57 -2.47 -0.66
C LEU A 26 -17.56 -2.12 -2.15
N LEU A 27 -17.89 -3.06 -3.04
CA LEU A 27 -18.02 -2.79 -4.47
C LEU A 27 -19.15 -1.81 -4.76
N ASP A 28 -20.26 -1.92 -4.05
CA ASP A 28 -21.38 -1.01 -4.22
C ASP A 28 -21.04 0.41 -3.74
N ARG A 29 -20.41 0.51 -2.57
CA ARG A 29 -20.02 1.79 -1.99
C ARG A 29 -18.93 2.51 -2.78
N TYR A 30 -17.93 1.78 -3.28
CA TYR A 30 -16.72 2.39 -3.85
C TYR A 30 -16.55 2.18 -5.35
N GLY A 31 -17.33 1.30 -5.97
CA GLY A 31 -17.18 0.91 -7.38
C GLY A 31 -15.93 0.06 -7.67
N GLN A 32 -14.96 0.01 -6.76
CA GLN A 32 -13.70 -0.71 -6.94
C GLN A 32 -13.11 -1.17 -5.61
N VAL A 33 -12.59 -2.40 -5.61
CA VAL A 33 -12.00 -3.05 -4.44
C VAL A 33 -10.73 -3.79 -4.82
N VAL A 34 -9.91 -4.05 -3.81
CA VAL A 34 -8.76 -4.97 -3.88
C VAL A 34 -9.07 -6.16 -2.97
N VAL A 35 -8.88 -7.36 -3.49
CA VAL A 35 -8.87 -8.59 -2.71
C VAL A 35 -7.42 -9.07 -2.61
N LYS A 36 -6.95 -9.29 -1.39
CA LYS A 36 -5.57 -9.72 -1.11
C LYS A 36 -5.54 -10.80 -0.03
N PRO A 37 -4.60 -11.76 -0.08
CA PRO A 37 -4.43 -12.75 0.98
C PRO A 37 -4.24 -12.07 2.34
N SER A 38 -4.82 -12.63 3.41
CA SER A 38 -4.64 -12.10 4.77
C SER A 38 -3.22 -12.28 5.30
N GLY A 39 -2.48 -13.23 4.72
CA GLY A 39 -1.05 -13.43 4.91
C GLY A 39 -0.37 -13.71 3.57
N GLY A 40 0.75 -13.06 3.31
CA GLY A 40 1.48 -13.19 2.05
C GLY A 40 2.52 -12.09 1.90
N TRP A 41 3.36 -12.21 0.88
CA TRP A 41 4.42 -11.24 0.59
C TRP A 41 4.46 -10.91 -0.91
N GLY A 42 4.92 -9.71 -1.21
CA GLY A 42 5.28 -9.32 -2.57
C GLY A 42 4.11 -9.09 -3.53
N GLY A 43 2.89 -8.95 -3.02
CA GLY A 43 1.69 -8.70 -3.84
C GLY A 43 1.21 -9.91 -4.65
N ASP A 44 1.58 -11.13 -4.23
CA ASP A 44 1.05 -12.36 -4.82
C ASP A 44 -0.44 -12.56 -4.47
N GLY A 45 -1.23 -13.05 -5.42
CA GLY A 45 -2.66 -13.28 -5.21
C GLY A 45 -3.51 -12.01 -5.03
N VAL A 46 -2.97 -10.83 -5.32
CA VAL A 46 -3.73 -9.57 -5.28
C VAL A 46 -4.59 -9.43 -6.52
N LEU A 47 -5.89 -9.31 -6.31
CA LEU A 47 -6.91 -9.13 -7.34
C LEU A 47 -7.49 -7.72 -7.24
N PHE A 48 -7.62 -7.04 -8.38
CA PHE A 48 -8.31 -5.76 -8.47
C PHE A 48 -9.65 -5.96 -9.15
N ILE A 49 -10.72 -5.48 -8.54
CA ILE A 49 -12.07 -5.57 -9.10
C ILE A 49 -12.62 -4.16 -9.25
N SER A 50 -13.18 -3.85 -10.42
CA SER A 50 -13.82 -2.56 -10.70
C SER A 50 -15.09 -2.73 -11.52
N ARG A 51 -16.18 -2.13 -11.04
CA ARG A 51 -17.45 -1.99 -11.76
C ARG A 51 -17.22 -1.19 -13.04
N GLN A 52 -17.79 -1.66 -14.13
CA GLN A 52 -17.75 -1.04 -15.46
C GLN A 52 -19.17 -0.58 -15.85
N ARG A 53 -19.28 0.08 -17.01
CA ARG A 53 -20.59 0.45 -17.59
C ARG A 53 -21.37 -0.80 -17.98
N GLY A 54 -22.70 -0.73 -17.92
CA GLY A 54 -23.58 -1.83 -18.31
C GLY A 54 -23.66 -2.97 -17.30
N GLY A 55 -23.23 -2.76 -16.05
CA GLY A 55 -23.32 -3.77 -14.99
C GLY A 55 -22.26 -4.88 -15.06
N SER A 56 -21.26 -4.73 -15.93
CA SER A 56 -20.11 -5.64 -15.97
C SER A 56 -19.03 -5.24 -14.95
N TYR A 57 -18.12 -6.16 -14.67
CA TYR A 57 -17.05 -6.02 -13.70
C TYR A 57 -15.74 -6.50 -14.33
N GLU A 58 -14.68 -5.71 -14.21
CA GLU A 58 -13.32 -6.09 -14.60
C GLU A 58 -12.62 -6.69 -13.37
N ILE A 59 -12.03 -7.88 -13.54
CA ILE A 59 -11.16 -8.56 -12.57
C ILE A 59 -9.75 -8.58 -13.17
N VAL A 60 -8.79 -8.02 -12.44
CA VAL A 60 -7.38 -7.98 -12.84
C VAL A 60 -6.54 -8.80 -11.87
N ASP A 61 -5.83 -9.80 -12.42
CA ASP A 61 -4.92 -10.70 -11.72
C ASP A 61 -3.53 -10.58 -12.37
N GLY A 62 -2.65 -9.80 -11.73
CA GLY A 62 -1.38 -9.41 -12.32
C GLY A 62 -1.58 -8.63 -13.63
N ARG A 63 -1.29 -9.26 -14.77
CA ARG A 63 -1.52 -8.71 -16.12
C ARG A 63 -2.76 -9.27 -16.80
N LYS A 64 -3.35 -10.33 -16.26
CA LYS A 64 -4.54 -10.96 -16.82
C LYS A 64 -5.75 -10.11 -16.47
N LYS A 65 -6.61 -9.91 -17.46
CA LYS A 65 -7.87 -9.21 -17.31
C LYS A 65 -9.00 -10.14 -17.70
N GLN A 66 -10.06 -10.11 -16.93
CA GLN A 66 -11.29 -10.86 -17.19
C GLN A 66 -12.46 -9.90 -16.97
N GLN A 67 -13.46 -9.94 -17.84
CA GLN A 67 -14.72 -9.24 -17.63
C GLN A 67 -15.83 -10.27 -17.38
N VAL A 68 -16.73 -9.93 -16.46
CA VAL A 68 -17.94 -10.71 -16.18
C VAL A 68 -19.14 -9.81 -15.99
N LEU A 69 -20.33 -10.35 -16.20
CA LEU A 69 -21.58 -9.62 -16.02
C LEU A 69 -22.18 -9.90 -14.64
N GLY A 70 -22.51 -8.85 -13.89
CA GLY A 70 -23.12 -8.97 -12.57
C GLY A 70 -22.12 -9.12 -11.42
N ALA A 71 -22.48 -8.57 -10.26
CA ALA A 71 -21.62 -8.55 -9.08
C ALA A 71 -21.45 -9.94 -8.44
N GLU A 72 -22.47 -10.79 -8.56
CA GLU A 72 -22.43 -12.17 -8.07
C GLU A 72 -21.41 -13.00 -8.82
N GLU A 73 -21.43 -12.94 -10.15
CA GLU A 73 -20.46 -13.65 -10.97
C GLU A 73 -19.04 -13.14 -10.68
N ALA A 74 -18.88 -11.83 -10.51
CA ALA A 74 -17.60 -11.25 -10.09
C ALA A 74 -17.12 -11.84 -8.75
N TYR A 75 -18.02 -11.99 -7.76
CA TYR A 75 -17.69 -12.64 -6.50
C TYR A 75 -17.29 -14.11 -6.69
N LEU A 76 -18.05 -14.90 -7.44
CA LEU A 76 -17.77 -16.32 -7.67
C LEU A 76 -16.41 -16.53 -8.35
N GLN A 77 -16.09 -15.74 -9.38
CA GLN A 77 -14.79 -15.80 -10.06
C GLN A 77 -13.63 -15.43 -9.13
N VAL A 78 -13.80 -14.41 -8.30
CA VAL A 78 -12.77 -13.99 -7.33
C VAL A 78 -12.62 -15.05 -6.24
N ALA A 79 -13.71 -15.56 -5.68
CA ALA A 79 -13.71 -16.62 -4.67
C ALA A 79 -13.01 -17.89 -5.18
N GLY A 80 -13.26 -18.31 -6.42
CA GLY A 80 -12.57 -19.43 -7.05
C GLY A 80 -11.04 -19.23 -7.14
N LYS A 81 -10.58 -18.00 -7.41
CA LYS A 81 -9.14 -17.67 -7.44
C LYS A 81 -8.50 -17.67 -6.04
N THR A 82 -9.26 -17.41 -4.98
CA THR A 82 -8.74 -17.40 -3.60
C THR A 82 -8.45 -18.80 -3.04
N LYS A 83 -8.97 -19.87 -3.66
CA LYS A 83 -8.79 -21.27 -3.23
C LYS A 83 -9.14 -21.50 -1.75
N ALA A 84 -10.20 -20.86 -1.27
CA ALA A 84 -10.67 -20.93 0.13
C ALA A 84 -9.64 -20.52 1.20
N LYS A 85 -8.56 -19.81 0.81
CA LYS A 85 -7.59 -19.27 1.77
C LYS A 85 -8.13 -17.98 2.39
N PRO A 86 -7.71 -17.61 3.62
CA PRO A 86 -8.06 -16.33 4.20
C PRO A 86 -7.61 -15.16 3.32
N HIS A 87 -8.58 -14.32 2.93
CA HIS A 87 -8.36 -13.09 2.20
C HIS A 87 -9.08 -11.94 2.90
N VAL A 88 -8.67 -10.71 2.59
CA VAL A 88 -9.40 -9.49 2.92
C VAL A 88 -9.91 -8.83 1.64
N VAL A 89 -11.04 -8.17 1.75
CA VAL A 89 -11.53 -7.22 0.74
C VAL A 89 -11.35 -5.80 1.30
N GLN A 90 -10.75 -4.94 0.50
CA GLN A 90 -10.32 -3.60 0.89
C GLN A 90 -10.75 -2.59 -0.16
N ARG A 91 -11.16 -1.39 0.27
CA ARG A 91 -11.35 -0.25 -0.63
C ARG A 91 -10.09 -0.06 -1.47
N LYS A 92 -10.23 -0.03 -2.80
CA LYS A 92 -9.10 0.30 -3.67
C LYS A 92 -8.79 1.79 -3.56
N ILE A 93 -7.52 2.11 -3.30
CA ILE A 93 -7.01 3.49 -3.29
C ILE A 93 -6.60 3.85 -4.72
N ASP A 94 -7.05 5.00 -5.20
CA ASP A 94 -6.60 5.56 -6.48
C ASP A 94 -5.25 6.23 -6.29
N LEU A 95 -4.21 5.40 -6.31
CA LEU A 95 -2.83 5.85 -6.14
C LEU A 95 -2.45 6.86 -7.21
N ALA A 96 -1.75 7.89 -6.77
CA ALA A 96 -0.99 8.77 -7.64
C ALA A 96 -0.01 7.98 -8.50
N ALA A 97 0.28 8.53 -9.67
CA ALA A 97 1.03 7.85 -10.71
C ALA A 97 2.07 8.78 -11.35
N VAL A 98 3.26 8.22 -11.61
CA VAL A 98 4.34 8.87 -12.37
C VAL A 98 4.30 8.32 -13.79
N GLY A 99 3.96 9.15 -14.78
CA GLY A 99 3.80 8.70 -16.17
C GLY A 99 2.78 7.56 -16.31
N GLY A 100 1.64 7.66 -15.61
CA GLY A 100 0.59 6.63 -15.61
C GLY A 100 0.90 5.35 -14.81
N ARG A 101 2.07 5.28 -14.16
CA ARG A 101 2.47 4.12 -13.34
C ARG A 101 2.26 4.43 -11.85
N PRO A 102 1.39 3.68 -11.14
CA PRO A 102 1.11 3.97 -9.74
C PRO A 102 2.37 3.80 -8.87
N PHE A 103 2.40 4.52 -7.75
CA PHE A 103 3.44 4.35 -6.74
C PHE A 103 2.87 4.36 -5.31
N ASP A 104 3.58 3.68 -4.42
CA ASP A 104 3.43 3.79 -2.97
C ASP A 104 4.80 4.13 -2.36
N VAL A 105 4.81 4.36 -1.06
CA VAL A 105 5.95 4.86 -0.29
C VAL A 105 6.36 3.83 0.74
N ARG A 106 7.61 3.40 0.70
CA ARG A 106 8.23 2.64 1.79
C ARG A 106 8.77 3.62 2.81
N VAL A 107 8.27 3.56 4.04
CA VAL A 107 8.81 4.26 5.20
C VAL A 107 9.42 3.24 6.14
N VAL A 108 10.66 3.46 6.57
CA VAL A 108 11.31 2.68 7.63
C VAL A 108 11.49 3.57 8.85
N VAL A 109 10.97 3.10 9.98
CA VAL A 109 11.07 3.76 11.27
C VAL A 109 11.76 2.81 12.23
N GLN A 110 12.80 3.29 12.91
CA GLN A 110 13.63 2.51 13.81
C GLN A 110 13.90 3.30 15.09
N ARG A 111 14.20 2.56 16.16
CA ARG A 111 14.76 3.11 17.40
C ARG A 111 15.82 2.16 17.95
N LYS A 112 16.81 2.71 18.63
CA LYS A 112 17.61 1.92 19.57
C LYS A 112 16.78 1.63 20.83
N GLN A 113 17.28 0.76 21.70
CA GLN A 113 16.54 0.27 22.87
C GLN A 113 15.97 1.41 23.75
N SER A 114 16.73 2.49 23.92
CA SER A 114 16.38 3.64 24.78
C SER A 114 16.33 4.99 24.03
N SER A 115 16.17 4.97 22.70
CA SER A 115 16.12 6.19 21.89
C SER A 115 14.73 6.43 21.33
N ASP A 116 14.47 7.68 20.96
CA ASP A 116 13.26 8.06 20.24
C ASP A 116 13.17 7.37 18.88
N TRP A 117 11.93 7.22 18.40
CA TRP A 117 11.67 6.77 17.05
C TRP A 117 12.23 7.76 16.04
N ALA A 118 13.00 7.25 15.08
CA ALA A 118 13.50 8.01 13.96
C ALA A 118 13.01 7.40 12.65
N VAL A 119 12.57 8.25 11.73
CA VAL A 119 12.44 7.83 10.33
C VAL A 119 13.84 7.75 9.72
N THR A 120 14.22 6.55 9.33
CA THR A 120 15.57 6.23 8.84
C THR A 120 15.61 6.10 7.32
N GLY A 121 14.46 5.80 6.70
CA GLY A 121 14.35 5.77 5.26
C GLY A 121 12.94 6.09 4.76
N ILE A 122 12.87 6.87 3.69
CA ILE A 122 11.66 7.09 2.90
C ILE A 122 12.02 6.97 1.42
N LEU A 123 11.32 6.12 0.68
CA LEU A 123 11.42 6.07 -0.78
C LEU A 123 10.07 5.78 -1.43
N ALA A 124 9.91 6.14 -2.69
CA ALA A 124 8.76 5.74 -3.49
C ALA A 124 9.10 4.51 -4.36
N LYS A 125 8.16 3.57 -4.49
CA LYS A 125 8.24 2.39 -5.37
C LYS A 125 7.28 2.61 -6.54
N ILE A 126 7.82 2.91 -7.71
CA ILE A 126 7.02 3.09 -8.93
C ILE A 126 6.83 1.71 -9.58
N ALA A 127 5.58 1.28 -9.76
CA ALA A 127 5.22 0.03 -10.43
C ALA A 127 5.83 -0.04 -11.83
N GLY A 128 6.17 -1.23 -12.35
CA GLY A 128 6.54 -1.39 -13.76
C GLY A 128 5.37 -1.14 -14.73
N PRO A 129 5.65 -0.96 -16.04
CA PRO A 129 4.61 -0.73 -17.04
C PRO A 129 3.54 -1.82 -17.03
N GLY A 130 2.27 -1.42 -17.04
CA GLY A 130 1.12 -2.33 -17.06
C GLY A 130 0.77 -3.00 -15.72
N TYR A 131 1.53 -2.77 -14.64
CA TYR A 131 1.21 -3.30 -13.31
C TYR A 131 0.42 -2.30 -12.46
N ARG A 132 -0.55 -2.82 -11.70
CA ARG A 132 -1.27 -2.07 -10.66
C ARG A 132 -0.58 -2.16 -9.28
N ILE A 133 0.20 -3.22 -9.05
CA ILE A 133 0.98 -3.40 -7.82
C ILE A 133 2.36 -2.74 -7.94
N THR A 134 2.84 -2.19 -6.83
CA THR A 134 4.08 -1.41 -6.75
C THR A 134 5.24 -2.21 -6.17
N ASN A 135 5.07 -3.51 -5.91
CA ASN A 135 6.17 -4.38 -5.54
C ASN A 135 7.23 -4.34 -6.64
N VAL A 136 8.42 -3.84 -6.32
CA VAL A 136 9.47 -3.51 -7.30
C VAL A 136 9.94 -4.74 -8.06
N GLU A 137 10.14 -5.86 -7.37
CA GLU A 137 10.63 -7.10 -7.97
C GLU A 137 9.58 -7.68 -8.93
N ARG A 138 8.35 -7.86 -8.45
CA ARG A 138 7.26 -8.47 -9.22
C ARG A 138 6.81 -7.62 -10.40
N SER A 139 6.76 -6.31 -10.21
CA SER A 139 6.33 -5.39 -11.27
C SER A 139 7.47 -5.05 -12.24
N ARG A 140 8.73 -5.40 -11.94
CA ARG A 140 9.92 -4.83 -12.61
C ARG A 140 9.90 -3.29 -12.55
N GLY A 141 9.50 -2.79 -11.39
CA GLY A 141 9.40 -1.38 -11.07
C GLY A 141 10.77 -0.77 -10.75
N ARG A 142 10.74 0.45 -10.22
CA ARG A 142 11.95 1.14 -9.74
C ARG A 142 11.68 1.91 -8.46
N VAL A 143 12.74 2.21 -7.72
CA VAL A 143 12.67 3.11 -6.56
C VAL A 143 13.21 4.48 -6.92
N VAL A 144 12.64 5.52 -6.32
CA VAL A 144 13.11 6.90 -6.42
C VAL A 144 12.94 7.61 -5.07
N PRO A 145 13.62 8.75 -4.83
CA PRO A 145 13.29 9.61 -3.70
C PRO A 145 11.82 10.02 -3.74
N LEU A 146 11.16 10.08 -2.58
CA LEU A 146 9.74 10.42 -2.50
C LEU A 146 9.42 11.78 -3.15
N SER A 147 10.25 12.79 -2.89
CA SER A 147 10.11 14.13 -3.48
C SER A 147 10.10 14.09 -5.00
N ALA A 148 10.96 13.28 -5.61
CA ALA A 148 11.02 13.10 -7.07
C ALA A 148 9.76 12.41 -7.61
N ALA A 149 9.24 11.38 -6.91
CA ALA A 149 7.99 10.75 -7.32
C ALA A 149 6.81 11.72 -7.26
N ILE A 150 6.68 12.49 -6.18
CA ILE A 150 5.59 13.47 -6.03
C ILE A 150 5.67 14.52 -7.15
N LEU A 151 6.85 15.09 -7.39
CA LEU A 151 7.05 16.12 -8.42
C LEU A 151 6.71 15.63 -9.84
N GLN A 152 6.98 14.36 -10.14
CA GLN A 152 6.73 13.75 -11.45
C GLN A 152 5.34 13.11 -11.57
N SER A 153 4.52 13.17 -10.52
CA SER A 153 3.23 12.50 -10.47
C SER A 153 2.07 13.39 -10.91
N ASN A 154 0.89 12.78 -11.03
CA ASN A 154 -0.38 13.46 -11.26
C ASN A 154 -1.02 14.06 -9.98
N ILE A 155 -0.29 14.17 -8.86
CA ILE A 155 -0.82 14.76 -7.64
C ILE A 155 -1.08 16.26 -7.87
N GLN A 156 -2.27 16.70 -7.49
CA GLN A 156 -2.66 18.11 -7.52
C GLN A 156 -3.00 18.61 -6.12
N GLY A 157 -2.75 19.91 -5.86
CA GLY A 157 -3.27 20.59 -4.67
C GLY A 157 -2.48 20.38 -3.37
N LYS A 158 -1.35 19.65 -3.37
CA LYS A 158 -0.53 19.46 -2.17
C LYS A 158 0.96 19.45 -2.47
N SER A 159 1.74 20.22 -1.71
CA SER A 159 3.19 20.30 -1.88
C SER A 159 3.88 19.01 -1.42
N ALA A 160 5.02 18.69 -2.05
CA ALA A 160 5.83 17.54 -1.69
C ALA A 160 6.27 17.56 -0.22
N GLY A 161 6.62 18.75 0.31
CA GLY A 161 6.99 18.91 1.72
C GLY A 161 5.86 18.57 2.68
N ARG A 162 4.61 18.97 2.36
CA ARG A 162 3.45 18.65 3.21
C ARG A 162 3.12 17.16 3.19
N ILE A 163 3.16 16.52 2.01
CA ILE A 163 2.97 15.07 1.89
C ILE A 163 4.05 14.34 2.67
N GLN A 164 5.32 14.72 2.52
CA GLN A 164 6.43 14.09 3.23
C GLN A 164 6.28 14.23 4.75
N ALA A 165 5.89 15.40 5.26
CA ALA A 165 5.65 15.59 6.69
C ALA A 165 4.51 14.72 7.23
N GLU A 166 3.43 14.54 6.46
CA GLU A 166 2.31 13.65 6.83
C GLU A 166 2.72 12.17 6.82
N VAL A 167 3.46 11.75 5.80
CA VAL A 167 4.03 10.39 5.71
C VAL A 167 4.97 10.11 6.89
N THR A 168 5.85 11.05 7.24
CA THR A 168 6.75 10.94 8.39
C THR A 168 5.99 10.82 9.71
N ARG A 169 5.01 11.70 9.94
CA ARG A 169 4.16 11.68 11.16
C ARG A 169 3.39 10.36 11.27
N MET A 170 2.78 9.91 10.17
CA MET A 170 2.06 8.64 10.11
C MET A 170 2.98 7.46 10.44
N GLY A 171 4.23 7.50 9.96
CA GLY A 171 5.26 6.52 10.27
C GLY A 171 5.57 6.45 11.76
N LEU A 172 5.86 7.59 12.38
CA LEU A 172 6.19 7.68 13.81
C LEU A 172 5.01 7.22 14.70
N GLN A 173 3.80 7.68 14.41
CA GLN A 173 2.59 7.30 15.15
C GLN A 173 2.31 5.79 15.06
N SER A 174 2.46 5.22 13.86
CA SER A 174 2.29 3.79 13.65
C SER A 174 3.35 2.98 14.40
N ALA A 175 4.62 3.40 14.35
CA ALA A 175 5.72 2.72 15.04
C ALA A 175 5.51 2.69 16.56
N GLU A 176 5.07 3.80 17.14
CA GLU A 176 4.76 3.88 18.56
C GLU A 176 3.57 2.98 18.95
N LEU A 177 2.51 2.96 18.13
CA LEU A 177 1.39 2.04 18.34
C LEU A 177 1.85 0.58 18.31
N PHE A 178 2.66 0.19 17.32
CA PHE A 178 3.15 -1.18 17.20
C PHE A 178 4.11 -1.56 18.31
N ARG A 179 4.90 -0.61 18.83
CA ARG A 179 5.75 -0.84 20.00
C ARG A 179 4.95 -1.33 21.19
N GLN A 180 3.85 -0.63 21.49
CA GLN A 180 3.04 -0.90 22.68
C GLN A 180 2.39 -2.28 22.63
N HIS A 181 2.09 -2.78 21.43
CA HIS A 181 1.41 -4.06 21.25
C HIS A 181 2.34 -5.24 20.95
N TYR A 182 3.47 -5.01 20.27
CA TYR A 182 4.35 -6.07 19.77
C TYR A 182 5.80 -5.96 20.24
N GLY A 183 6.17 -4.91 20.99
CA GLY A 183 7.55 -4.70 21.45
C GLY A 183 8.56 -4.47 20.33
N VAL A 184 8.12 -4.10 19.13
CA VAL A 184 8.99 -3.93 17.96
C VAL A 184 9.86 -2.69 18.06
N ARG A 185 11.06 -2.76 17.45
CA ARG A 185 12.03 -1.64 17.36
C ARG A 185 12.25 -1.13 15.93
N LYS A 186 11.67 -1.84 14.95
CA LYS A 186 11.75 -1.53 13.52
C LYS A 186 10.40 -1.82 12.87
N VAL A 187 9.91 -0.85 12.10
CA VAL A 187 8.67 -0.97 11.34
C VAL A 187 8.93 -0.45 9.94
N GLY A 188 8.53 -1.24 8.94
CA GLY A 188 8.38 -0.78 7.57
C GLY A 188 6.91 -0.62 7.23
N LEU A 189 6.52 0.57 6.79
CA LEU A 189 5.18 0.85 6.31
C LEU A 189 5.20 1.01 4.81
N ASP A 190 4.20 0.43 4.16
CA ASP A 190 3.85 0.76 2.78
C ASP A 190 2.65 1.70 2.82
N ILE A 191 2.88 2.93 2.35
CA ILE A 191 1.91 4.04 2.38
C ILE A 191 1.57 4.43 0.94
N GLY A 192 0.31 4.30 0.56
CA GLY A 192 -0.20 4.84 -0.70
C GLY A 192 -0.37 6.34 -0.60
N ILE A 193 -0.16 7.06 -1.70
CA ILE A 193 -0.57 8.47 -1.82
C ILE A 193 -1.61 8.51 -2.93
N ASP A 194 -2.80 9.03 -2.65
CA ASP A 194 -3.82 9.19 -3.68
C ASP A 194 -3.60 10.45 -4.54
N VAL A 195 -4.40 10.60 -5.59
CA VAL A 195 -4.32 11.73 -6.54
C VAL A 195 -4.50 13.13 -5.89
N SER A 196 -5.10 13.21 -4.69
CA SER A 196 -5.23 14.45 -3.92
C SER A 196 -4.04 14.72 -2.99
N GLY A 197 -3.05 13.83 -2.99
CA GLY A 197 -1.90 13.89 -2.09
C GLY A 197 -2.21 13.42 -0.67
N LYS A 198 -3.32 12.71 -0.44
CA LYS A 198 -3.63 12.13 0.88
C LYS A 198 -2.87 10.80 1.07
N PRO A 199 -2.11 10.62 2.16
CA PRO A 199 -1.47 9.35 2.48
C PRO A 199 -2.44 8.34 3.08
N TRP A 200 -2.25 7.06 2.76
CA TRP A 200 -3.04 5.91 3.22
C TRP A 200 -2.12 4.76 3.64
N ILE A 201 -2.32 4.16 4.80
CA ILE A 201 -1.54 2.99 5.22
C ILE A 201 -2.09 1.76 4.52
N ILE A 202 -1.26 1.10 3.71
CA ILE A 202 -1.63 -0.11 2.96
C ILE A 202 -1.25 -1.36 3.75
N GLU A 203 -0.04 -1.36 4.31
CA GLU A 203 0.56 -2.51 4.99
C GLU A 203 1.63 -2.08 6.00
N ALA A 204 1.83 -2.89 7.03
CA ALA A 204 2.91 -2.74 8.01
C ALA A 204 3.68 -4.05 8.14
N ASN A 205 5.01 -3.96 8.22
CA ASN A 205 5.93 -5.07 8.29
C ASN A 205 6.95 -4.86 9.42
N PHE A 206 7.18 -5.88 10.25
CA PHE A 206 8.14 -5.79 11.38
C PHE A 206 9.55 -6.30 11.05
N LYS A 207 9.73 -6.85 9.83
CA LYS A 207 11.03 -7.21 9.26
C LYS A 207 11.12 -6.69 7.82
N PRO A 208 11.10 -5.37 7.60
CA PRO A 208 11.07 -4.82 6.26
C PRO A 208 12.38 -5.08 5.52
N ALA A 209 12.28 -5.30 4.21
CA ALA A 209 13.45 -5.43 3.36
C ALA A 209 14.12 -4.07 3.12
N ASP A 210 15.35 -3.90 3.61
CA ASP A 210 16.13 -2.67 3.46
C ASP A 210 16.85 -2.57 2.11
N SER A 211 16.92 -3.69 1.38
CA SER A 211 17.58 -3.79 0.07
C SER A 211 17.01 -2.82 -0.97
N LEU A 212 15.78 -2.35 -0.81
CA LEU A 212 15.20 -1.29 -1.66
C LEU A 212 16.00 0.01 -1.58
N PHE A 213 16.51 0.38 -0.40
CA PHE A 213 17.29 1.61 -0.22
C PHE A 213 18.67 1.51 -0.90
N ARG A 214 19.21 0.30 -1.07
CA ARG A 214 20.43 0.07 -1.88
C ARG A 214 20.22 0.37 -3.36
N LYS A 215 18.98 0.42 -3.87
CA LYS A 215 18.70 0.72 -5.28
C LYS A 215 18.69 2.24 -5.57
N LEU A 216 18.64 3.10 -4.55
CA LEU A 216 18.77 4.56 -4.71
C LEU A 216 20.21 4.95 -5.04
N LYS A 217 20.43 6.05 -5.77
CA LYS A 217 21.79 6.58 -6.02
C LYS A 217 22.46 7.02 -4.72
N ASP A 218 21.79 7.87 -3.95
CA ASP A 218 22.22 8.23 -2.60
C ASP A 218 21.98 7.07 -1.63
N LYS A 219 23.04 6.63 -0.94
CA LYS A 219 23.02 5.54 0.04
C LYS A 219 22.88 6.03 1.49
N SER A 220 22.70 7.33 1.72
CA SER A 220 22.57 7.91 3.07
C SER A 220 21.52 7.20 3.92
N MET A 221 20.32 7.01 3.38
CA MET A 221 19.23 6.31 4.06
C MET A 221 19.57 4.84 4.33
N TYR A 222 20.18 4.14 3.38
CA TYR A 222 20.58 2.75 3.57
C TYR A 222 21.61 2.62 4.71
N ARG A 223 22.65 3.47 4.71
CA ARG A 223 23.66 3.50 5.78
C ARG A 223 23.02 3.81 7.14
N LYS A 224 22.09 4.77 7.19
CA LYS A 224 21.34 5.11 8.41
C LYS A 224 20.53 3.93 8.93
N ILE A 225 19.81 3.22 8.05
CA ILE A 225 19.02 2.04 8.41
C ILE A 225 19.90 0.95 9.05
N VAL A 226 21.01 0.62 8.40
CA VAL A 226 21.92 -0.44 8.88
C VAL A 226 22.64 -0.04 10.17
N SER A 227 22.94 1.25 10.39
CA SER A 227 23.59 1.72 11.63
C SER A 227 22.72 1.60 12.89
N LEU A 228 21.42 1.28 12.73
CA LEU A 228 20.41 1.20 13.77
C LEU A 228 19.83 -0.21 13.95
N ASP A 229 20.27 -1.17 13.14
CA ASP A 229 19.96 -2.60 13.31
C ASP A 229 20.93 -3.24 14.32
#